data_AF-K1YG91-F1
#
_entry.id   AF-K1YG91-F1
#
_cell.length_a   1.000
_cell.length_b   1.000
_cell.length_c   1.000
_cell.angle_alpha   90.00
_cell.angle_beta   90.00
_cell.angle_gamma   90.00
#
_symmetry.space_group_name_H-M   'P 1'
#
loop_
_entity.id
_entity.type
_entity.pdbx_description
1 polymer ?
#
loop_
_entity_poly.entity_id
_entity_poly.type
_entity_poly.pdbx_seq_one_letter_code
_entity_poly.pdbx_strand_id
1 'polypeptide(L)'
;MNMPLTTLPLEALRFDNRFVRELPGDPLTENNQRQVKNACYSKVMPAKVASPQLVAYSREMAKRLNLSEETCQSTLFTEIFVGNTMLSAMVPFAMCYGGHQFGNWA
;
A
#
# COMPACT_ATOMS: atom_id res chain seq x y z
N MET A 1 -18.73 29.33 9.21
CA MET A 1 -19.35 28.28 8.38
C MET A 1 -18.31 27.21 8.13
N ASN A 2 -18.45 26.02 8.72
CA ASN A 2 -17.60 24.89 8.38
C ASN A 2 -18.03 24.38 7.01
N MET A 3 -17.15 24.49 6.01
CA MET A 3 -17.33 23.78 4.74
C MET A 3 -17.41 22.27 5.04
N PRO A 4 -18.39 21.54 4.47
CA PRO A 4 -18.42 20.09 4.63
C PRO A 4 -17.11 19.51 4.07
N LEU A 5 -16.43 18.68 4.85
CA LEU A 5 -15.25 17.94 4.40
C LEU A 5 -15.65 17.17 3.14
N THR A 6 -15.04 17.52 2.01
CA THR A 6 -15.27 16.82 0.75
C THR A 6 -14.61 15.46 0.84
N THR A 7 -15.42 14.41 1.00
CA THR A 7 -14.93 13.03 1.02
C THR A 7 -14.46 12.63 -0.37
N LEU A 8 -13.32 11.95 -0.47
CA LEU A 8 -12.75 11.51 -1.75
C LEU A 8 -13.12 10.04 -2.02
N PRO A 9 -13.53 9.69 -3.25
CA PRO A 9 -13.58 8.28 -3.65
C PRO A 9 -12.16 7.69 -3.69
N LEU A 10 -12.04 6.36 -3.55
CA LEU A 10 -10.74 5.69 -3.50
C LEU A 10 -9.90 5.96 -4.76
N GLU A 11 -10.55 6.00 -5.92
CA GLU A 11 -9.94 6.25 -7.22
C GLU A 11 -9.38 7.68 -7.36
N ALA A 12 -9.84 8.62 -6.54
CA ALA A 12 -9.32 10.00 -6.53
C ALA A 12 -8.11 10.17 -5.61
N LEU A 13 -7.69 9.12 -4.88
CA LEU A 13 -6.49 9.17 -4.04
C LEU A 13 -5.25 9.44 -4.90
N ARG A 14 -4.41 10.35 -4.41
CA ARG A 14 -3.17 10.75 -5.07
C ARG A 14 -1.98 10.05 -4.43
N PHE A 15 -1.23 9.31 -5.23
CA PHE A 15 0.01 8.66 -4.83
C PHE A 15 1.19 9.42 -5.42
N ASP A 16 2.04 10.00 -4.59
CA ASP A 16 3.25 10.70 -5.06
C ASP A 16 4.23 9.72 -5.72
N ASN A 17 4.36 8.51 -5.17
CA ASN A 17 5.29 7.47 -5.64
C ASN A 17 6.75 7.95 -5.74
N ARG A 18 7.12 9.04 -5.06
CA ARG A 18 8.47 9.63 -5.06
C ARG A 18 9.57 8.62 -4.76
N PHE A 19 9.37 7.81 -3.74
CA PHE A 19 10.31 6.78 -3.32
C PHE A 19 10.66 5.82 -4.47
N VAL A 20 9.64 5.32 -5.16
CA VAL A 20 9.80 4.38 -6.30
C VAL A 20 10.29 5.08 -7.55
N ARG A 21 10.00 6.37 -7.72
CA ARG A 21 10.43 7.16 -8.89
C ARG A 21 11.90 7.57 -8.79
N GLU A 22 12.39 7.90 -7.60
CA GLU A 22 13.65 8.61 -7.42
C GLU A 22 14.77 7.74 -6.83
N LEU A 23 14.46 6.61 -6.19
CA LEU A 23 15.47 5.72 -5.62
C LEU A 23 15.81 4.54 -6.55
N PRO A 24 17.01 3.95 -6.42
CA PRO A 24 17.39 2.77 -7.19
C PRO A 24 16.44 1.59 -6.91
N GLY A 25 15.75 1.13 -7.94
CA GLY A 25 14.93 -0.08 -7.91
C GLY A 25 15.71 -1.30 -8.39
N ASP A 26 15.32 -2.46 -7.87
CA ASP A 26 15.80 -3.75 -8.33
C ASP A 26 15.37 -3.98 -9.79
N PRO A 27 16.30 -4.28 -10.72
CA PRO A 27 15.96 -4.51 -12.12
C PRO A 27 15.20 -5.83 -12.33
N LEU A 28 15.30 -6.78 -11.40
CA LEU A 28 14.63 -8.07 -11.48
C LEU A 28 13.22 -7.98 -10.89
N THR A 29 12.22 -8.41 -11.67
CA THR A 29 10.80 -8.37 -11.28
C THR A 29 10.25 -9.73 -10.84
N GLU A 30 11.08 -10.77 -10.85
CA GLU A 30 10.71 -12.09 -10.34
C GLU A 30 10.48 -12.03 -8.83
N ASN A 31 9.34 -12.56 -8.39
CA ASN A 31 9.00 -12.60 -6.97
C ASN A 31 9.52 -13.90 -6.33
N ASN A 32 10.82 -13.94 -6.06
CA ASN A 32 11.49 -15.05 -5.38
C ASN A 32 12.44 -14.55 -4.27
N GLN A 33 12.79 -15.45 -3.35
CA GLN A 33 13.75 -15.13 -2.29
C GLN A 33 15.18 -15.14 -2.84
N ARG A 34 15.90 -14.04 -2.66
CA ARG A 34 17.31 -13.87 -3.05
C ARG A 34 17.92 -12.64 -2.38
N GLN A 35 19.24 -12.52 -2.45
CA GLN A 35 19.93 -11.29 -2.06
C GLN A 35 19.70 -10.19 -3.11
N VAL A 36 19.19 -9.04 -2.67
CA VAL A 36 19.06 -7.81 -3.47
C VAL A 36 20.23 -6.90 -3.14
N LYS A 37 20.98 -6.48 -4.15
CA LYS A 37 22.14 -5.58 -4.00
C LYS A 37 21.91 -4.33 -4.83
N ASN A 38 22.42 -3.19 -4.36
CA ASN A 38 22.38 -1.90 -5.05
C ASN A 38 20.96 -1.39 -5.39
N ALA A 39 19.95 -1.80 -4.62
CA ALA A 39 18.58 -1.32 -4.77
C ALA A 39 17.94 -1.05 -3.41
N CYS A 40 17.07 -0.04 -3.35
CA CYS A 40 16.29 0.33 -2.18
C CYS A 40 14.97 -0.44 -2.07
N TYR A 41 14.48 -0.99 -3.19
CA TYR A 41 13.25 -1.76 -3.24
C TYR A 41 13.20 -2.71 -4.44
N SER A 42 12.32 -3.71 -4.35
CA SER A 42 11.91 -4.55 -5.48
C SER A 42 10.43 -4.33 -5.78
N LYS A 43 10.06 -4.25 -7.06
CA LYS A 43 8.63 -4.20 -7.46
C LYS A 43 8.01 -5.57 -7.23
N VAL A 44 6.83 -5.60 -6.62
CA VAL A 44 6.13 -6.84 -6.27
C VAL A 44 4.64 -6.59 -6.27
N MET A 45 3.87 -7.56 -6.76
CA MET A 45 2.42 -7.54 -6.66
C MET A 45 1.95 -8.30 -5.41
N PRO A 46 0.92 -7.81 -4.70
CA PRO A 46 0.34 -8.55 -3.58
C PRO A 46 -0.24 -9.89 -4.05
N ALA A 47 -0.10 -10.91 -3.22
CA ALA A 47 -0.75 -12.20 -3.43
C ALA A 47 -2.27 -12.07 -3.19
N LYS A 48 -3.07 -12.70 -4.06
CA LYS A 48 -4.53 -12.67 -3.95
C LYS A 48 -5.02 -13.57 -2.81
N VAL A 49 -6.13 -13.16 -2.20
CA VAL A 49 -6.83 -13.94 -1.16
C VAL A 49 -8.26 -14.27 -1.59
N ALA A 50 -8.77 -15.42 -1.15
CA ALA A 50 -10.13 -15.85 -1.43
C ALA A 50 -11.12 -15.29 -0.39
N SER A 51 -12.32 -14.91 -0.85
CA SER A 51 -13.46 -14.50 -0.02
C SER A 51 -13.13 -13.47 1.08
N PRO A 52 -12.51 -12.32 0.75
CA PRO A 52 -12.15 -11.33 1.74
C PRO A 52 -13.39 -10.69 2.39
N GLN A 53 -13.29 -10.33 3.67
CA GLN A 53 -14.35 -9.67 4.43
C GLN A 53 -13.77 -8.57 5.30
N LEU A 54 -14.48 -7.44 5.40
CA LEU A 54 -14.13 -6.36 6.32
C LEU A 54 -14.48 -6.75 7.76
N VAL A 55 -13.47 -6.87 8.62
CA VAL A 55 -13.68 -7.13 10.06
C VAL A 55 -13.81 -5.81 10.83
N ALA A 56 -12.89 -4.88 10.61
CA ALA A 56 -12.89 -3.56 11.24
C ALA A 56 -12.03 -2.57 10.45
N TYR A 57 -12.28 -1.28 10.65
CA TYR A 57 -11.42 -0.18 10.20
C TYR A 57 -11.41 0.95 11.24
N SER A 58 -10.36 1.77 11.25
CA SER A 58 -10.30 2.94 12.14
C SER A 58 -11.10 4.11 11.55
N ARG A 59 -12.24 4.43 12.17
CA ARG A 59 -13.07 5.61 11.81
C ARG A 59 -12.28 6.92 11.91
N GLU A 60 -11.39 7.03 12.90
CA GLU A 60 -10.56 8.23 13.09
C GLU A 60 -9.55 8.39 11.95
N MET A 61 -8.90 7.30 11.51
CA MET A 61 -7.99 7.38 10.37
C MET A 61 -8.71 7.59 9.05
N ALA A 62 -9.89 6.99 8.86
CA ALA A 62 -10.71 7.26 7.68
C ALA A 62 -11.00 8.76 7.55
N LYS A 63 -11.44 9.41 8.64
CA LYS A 63 -11.64 10.87 8.69
C LYS A 63 -10.37 11.66 8.40
N ARG A 64 -9.23 11.28 8.99
CA ARG A 64 -7.93 11.94 8.74
C ARG A 64 -7.48 11.82 7.28
N LEU A 65 -7.89 10.75 6.59
CA LEU A 65 -7.59 10.51 5.18
C LEU A 65 -8.71 11.00 4.24
N ASN A 66 -9.73 11.71 4.77
CA ASN A 66 -10.90 12.17 4.03
C ASN A 66 -11.69 11.05 3.31
N LEU A 67 -11.72 9.86 3.90
CA LEU A 67 -12.52 8.72 3.47
C LEU A 67 -13.87 8.72 4.20
N SER A 68 -14.95 8.52 3.46
CA SER A 68 -16.30 8.40 4.04
C SER A 68 -16.52 7.02 4.66
N GLU A 69 -17.52 6.90 5.54
CA GLU A 69 -17.91 5.60 6.11
C GLU A 69 -18.42 4.65 5.02
N GLU A 70 -19.18 5.16 4.05
CA GLU A 70 -19.67 4.41 2.89
C GLU A 70 -18.51 3.90 2.03
N THR A 71 -17.47 4.72 1.86
CA THR A 71 -16.25 4.32 1.15
C THR A 71 -15.57 3.17 1.87
N CYS A 72 -15.37 3.28 3.19
CA CYS A 72 -14.72 2.24 4.00
C CYS A 72 -15.51 0.94 4.09
N GLN A 73 -16.84 0.99 4.02
CA GLN A 73 -17.70 -0.20 4.03
C GLN A 73 -17.93 -0.81 2.63
N SER A 74 -17.39 -0.20 1.57
CA SER A 74 -17.56 -0.71 0.21
C SER A 74 -16.79 -2.01 -0.03
N THR A 75 -17.28 -2.83 -0.96
CA THR A 75 -16.55 -4.00 -1.45
C THR A 75 -15.19 -3.61 -2.03
N LEU A 76 -15.13 -2.50 -2.77
CA LEU A 76 -13.89 -2.02 -3.37
C LEU A 76 -12.81 -1.70 -2.33
N PHE A 77 -13.18 -1.09 -1.20
CA PHE A 77 -12.25 -0.89 -0.08
C PHE A 77 -11.67 -2.23 0.36
N THR A 78 -12.52 -3.22 0.62
CA THR A 78 -12.06 -4.55 1.04
C THR A 78 -11.11 -5.16 0.00
N GLU A 79 -11.49 -5.15 -1.29
CA GLU A 79 -10.68 -5.71 -2.38
C GLU A 79 -9.31 -5.01 -2.54
N ILE A 80 -9.25 -3.69 -2.35
CA ILE A 80 -7.98 -2.95 -2.43
C ILE A 80 -7.08 -3.28 -1.24
N PHE A 81 -7.62 -3.22 -0.02
CA PHE A 81 -6.82 -3.35 1.20
C PHE A 81 -6.32 -4.79 1.45
N VAL A 82 -6.98 -5.80 0.86
CA VAL A 82 -6.45 -7.17 0.84
C VAL A 82 -5.51 -7.46 -0.34
N GLY A 83 -5.27 -6.48 -1.23
CA GLY A 83 -4.40 -6.64 -2.40
C GLY A 83 -5.05 -7.35 -3.60
N ASN A 84 -6.37 -7.55 -3.57
CA ASN A 84 -7.11 -8.17 -4.66
C ASN A 84 -7.42 -7.20 -5.81
N THR A 85 -7.46 -5.90 -5.55
CA THR A 85 -7.62 -4.86 -6.58
C THR A 85 -6.56 -3.79 -6.39
N MET A 86 -6.06 -3.21 -7.49
CA MET A 86 -5.10 -2.11 -7.46
C MET A 86 -5.71 -0.89 -8.13
N LEU A 87 -5.53 0.27 -7.51
CA LEU A 87 -5.83 1.54 -8.17
C LEU A 87 -4.74 1.85 -9.20
N SER A 88 -5.10 2.54 -10.28
CA SER A 88 -4.19 2.87 -11.38
C SER A 88 -2.93 3.65 -10.94
N ALA A 89 -3.05 4.48 -9.90
CA ALA A 89 -1.96 5.28 -9.38
C ALA A 89 -1.04 4.55 -8.38
N MET A 90 -1.38 3.33 -7.97
CA MET A 90 -0.58 2.56 -7.01
C MET A 90 0.61 1.91 -7.68
N VAL A 91 1.77 1.98 -7.01
CA VAL A 91 2.99 1.25 -7.42
C VAL A 91 3.47 0.42 -6.23
N PRO A 92 3.14 -0.89 -6.17
CA PRO A 92 3.51 -1.72 -5.03
C PRO A 92 4.99 -2.14 -5.09
N PHE A 93 5.64 -2.15 -3.92
CA PHE A 93 7.05 -2.50 -3.77
C PHE A 93 7.34 -3.08 -2.38
N ALA A 94 8.43 -3.84 -2.27
CA ALA A 94 9.01 -4.27 -1.01
C ALA A 94 10.32 -3.51 -0.78
N MET A 95 10.47 -2.85 0.37
CA MET A 95 11.68 -2.12 0.73
C MET A 95 12.79 -3.06 1.19
N CYS A 96 14.01 -2.77 0.80
CA CYS A 96 15.20 -3.37 1.40
C CYS A 96 15.46 -2.70 2.75
N TYR A 97 15.66 -3.51 3.79
CA TYR A 97 16.12 -3.07 5.10
C TYR A 97 17.01 -4.16 5.72
N GLY A 98 17.82 -3.76 6.71
CA GLY A 98 18.64 -4.66 7.50
C GLY A 98 18.78 -4.10 8.91
N GLY A 99 19.30 -4.91 9.83
CA GLY A 99 19.45 -4.46 11.20
C GLY A 99 20.06 -5.50 12.12
N HIS A 100 20.44 -5.06 13.31
CA HIS A 100 20.93 -5.96 14.33
C HIS A 100 19.76 -6.66 15.02
N GLN A 101 19.74 -7.99 14.96
CA GLN A 101 18.83 -8.83 15.74
C GLN A 101 19.66 -9.54 16.82
N PHE A 102 19.30 -9.36 18.09
CA PHE A 102 20.00 -9.97 19.23
C PHE A 102 21.54 -9.74 19.23
N GLY A 103 21.97 -8.54 18.84
CA GLY A 103 23.39 -8.17 18.81
C GLY A 103 24.17 -8.63 17.58
N ASN A 104 23.53 -9.31 16.62
CA ASN A 104 24.17 -9.78 15.38
C ASN A 104 23.55 -9.07 14.16
N TRP A 105 24.36 -8.75 13.16
CA TRP A 105 23.86 -8.25 11.87
C TRP A 105 23.09 -9.36 11.14
N ALA A 106 21.82 -9.12 10.85
CA ALA A 106 20.93 -10.04 10.13
C ALA A 106 20.67 -9.58 8.69
#